data_AF-A0A940SG70-F1
#
_entry.id   AF-A0A940SG70-F1
#
_cell.length_a   1.000
_cell.length_b   1.000
_cell.length_c   1.000
_cell.angle_alpha   90.00
_cell.angle_beta   90.00
_cell.angle_gamma   90.00
#
_symmetry.space_group_name_H-M   'P 1'
#
loop_
_entity.id
_entity.type
_entity.pdbx_description
1 polymer ?
#
loop_
_entity_poly.entity_id
_entity_poly.type
_entity_poly.pdbx_seq_one_letter_code
_entity_poly.pdbx_strand_id
1 'polypeptide(L)'
;MLRELIAEYGLPLVFLNVLLESLGLPVPAMPALLLTGVITSLVGGHENVWSIRLSLFNVVVVATSSALVGDLLWFWLGRRYGSRVLGFLCSMSISRDSCVSKSGELFGKFGVRVLVVTKFFPGLSTLAVPLAGAMGVSLIDFLFYDAVGAALWATVGVALGSVFADTVEPILNVLDWLGFGTAIIAAISLVIYVGIRWRHRATLLRRLRMPRVDAVQLDALLTQEPPPCIIDARRGLRRQSDPVRIPGAIVLDQCASVAQLDGLDRSRKFVVYCDCPNEVSAALVAEQMKTEGYSQVFPLAGGLEAWRASGFALEPLLLDEATREAVDKIHVRSAS
;
A
#
# COMPACT_ATOMS: atom_id res chain seq x y z
N MET A 1 14.12 -15.28 44.85
CA MET A 1 12.74 -14.73 44.96
C MET A 1 12.53 -13.58 43.97
N LEU A 2 12.72 -12.28 44.28
CA LEU A 2 12.45 -11.19 43.29
C LEU A 2 13.41 -11.19 42.08
N ARG A 3 14.70 -11.47 42.29
CA ARG A 3 15.71 -11.62 41.21
C ARG A 3 15.40 -12.77 40.26
N GLU A 4 14.97 -13.91 40.78
CA GLU A 4 14.57 -15.07 39.98
C GLU A 4 13.28 -14.77 39.21
N LEU A 5 12.32 -14.08 39.81
CA LEU A 5 11.10 -13.66 39.13
C LEU A 5 11.38 -12.67 37.97
N ILE A 6 12.31 -11.72 38.15
CA ILE A 6 12.71 -10.77 37.10
C ILE A 6 13.55 -11.46 36.01
N ALA A 7 14.42 -12.40 36.37
CA ALA A 7 15.18 -13.19 35.40
C ALA A 7 14.28 -14.17 34.61
N GLU A 8 13.27 -14.74 35.27
CA GLU A 8 12.34 -15.71 34.70
C GLU A 8 11.23 -15.07 33.88
N TYR A 9 10.70 -13.89 34.27
CA TYR A 9 9.65 -13.20 33.52
C TYR A 9 10.16 -12.03 32.65
N GLY A 10 11.32 -11.45 32.95
CA GLY A 10 11.86 -10.30 32.20
C GLY A 10 12.36 -10.68 30.81
N LEU A 11 13.12 -11.76 30.68
CA LEU A 11 13.63 -12.21 29.37
C LEU A 11 12.50 -12.70 28.45
N PRO A 12 11.51 -13.51 28.90
CA PRO A 12 10.37 -13.86 28.06
C PRO A 12 9.49 -12.68 27.68
N LEU A 13 9.37 -11.66 28.55
CA LEU A 13 8.59 -10.46 28.23
C LEU A 13 9.30 -9.61 27.16
N VAL A 14 10.63 -9.47 27.26
CA VAL A 14 11.43 -8.85 26.19
C VAL A 14 11.29 -9.62 24.88
N PHE A 15 11.41 -10.95 24.93
CA PHE A 15 11.23 -11.80 23.77
C PHE A 15 9.85 -11.60 23.13
N LEU A 16 8.77 -11.74 23.91
CA LEU A 16 7.42 -11.61 23.38
C LEU A 16 7.17 -10.21 22.81
N ASN A 17 7.61 -9.16 23.51
CA ASN A 17 7.41 -7.79 23.06
C ASN A 17 8.13 -7.50 21.73
N VAL A 18 9.41 -7.86 21.64
CA VAL A 18 10.19 -7.68 20.40
C VAL A 18 9.63 -8.54 19.28
N LEU A 19 9.18 -9.77 19.56
CA LEU A 19 8.55 -10.64 18.57
C LEU A 19 7.28 -10.02 17.99
N LEU A 20 6.40 -9.48 18.86
CA LEU A 20 5.16 -8.86 18.44
C LEU A 20 5.43 -7.60 17.59
N GLU A 21 6.41 -6.78 17.97
CA GLU A 21 6.83 -5.62 17.15
C GLU A 21 7.37 -6.08 15.78
N SER A 22 8.27 -7.06 15.73
CA SER A 22 8.80 -7.62 14.48
C SER A 22 7.72 -8.26 13.60
N LEU A 23 6.66 -8.79 14.18
CA LEU A 23 5.49 -9.28 13.43
C LEU A 23 4.62 -8.15 12.86
N GLY A 24 4.90 -6.89 13.20
CA GLY A 24 4.20 -5.71 12.71
C GLY A 24 3.06 -5.23 13.60
N LEU A 25 2.97 -5.71 14.85
CA LEU A 25 2.02 -5.17 15.82
C LEU A 25 2.54 -3.84 16.39
N PRO A 26 1.67 -2.87 16.69
CA PRO A 26 2.07 -1.55 17.19
C PRO A 26 2.43 -1.61 18.69
N VAL A 27 3.42 -2.41 19.03
CA VAL A 27 3.93 -2.55 20.41
C VAL A 27 5.29 -1.84 20.50
N PRO A 28 5.54 -1.00 21.52
CA PRO A 28 6.79 -0.25 21.63
C PRO A 28 7.89 -1.09 22.30
N ALA A 29 8.72 -1.80 21.54
CA ALA A 29 9.80 -2.59 22.12
C ALA A 29 11.05 -1.77 22.47
N MET A 30 11.33 -0.64 21.80
CA MET A 30 12.42 0.27 22.21
C MET A 30 12.26 0.79 23.65
N PRO A 31 11.10 1.35 24.06
CA PRO A 31 10.84 1.70 25.46
C PRO A 31 10.98 0.54 26.44
N ALA A 32 10.56 -0.67 26.05
CA ALA A 32 10.70 -1.84 26.91
C ALA A 32 12.16 -2.28 27.07
N LEU A 33 12.98 -2.19 26.02
CA LEU A 33 14.43 -2.47 26.11
C LEU A 33 15.15 -1.42 26.96
N LEU A 34 14.77 -0.14 26.83
CA LEU A 34 15.24 0.93 27.71
C LEU A 34 14.91 0.63 29.18
N LEU A 35 13.65 0.33 29.48
CA LEU A 35 13.21 0.01 30.84
C LEU A 35 13.91 -1.25 31.39
N THR A 36 14.08 -2.26 30.55
CA THR A 36 14.81 -3.48 30.92
C THR A 36 16.28 -3.17 31.23
N GLY A 37 16.92 -2.28 30.47
CA GLY A 37 18.28 -1.80 30.74
C GLY A 37 18.38 -1.06 32.08
N VAL A 38 17.41 -0.18 32.39
CA VAL A 38 17.33 0.54 33.67
C VAL A 38 17.18 -0.46 34.83
N ILE A 39 16.18 -1.35 34.78
CA ILE A 39 15.90 -2.31 35.85
C ILE A 39 17.09 -3.25 36.07
N THR A 40 17.71 -3.74 34.99
CA THR A 40 18.88 -4.62 35.06
C THR A 40 20.07 -3.91 35.71
N SER A 41 20.27 -2.62 35.43
CA SER A 41 21.33 -1.81 36.03
C SER A 41 21.07 -1.53 37.52
N LEU A 42 19.84 -1.14 37.88
CA LEU A 42 19.45 -0.81 39.26
C LEU A 42 19.43 -2.04 40.18
N VAL A 43 18.83 -3.14 39.74
CA VAL A 43 18.81 -4.40 40.49
C VAL A 43 20.22 -5.02 40.53
N GLY A 44 21.06 -4.74 39.53
CA GLY A 44 22.45 -5.19 39.46
C GLY A 44 23.39 -4.56 40.50
N GLY A 45 23.04 -3.44 41.13
CA GLY A 45 23.92 -2.62 41.97
C GLY A 45 24.53 -3.28 43.24
N HIS A 46 24.13 -4.52 43.56
CA HIS A 46 24.69 -5.30 44.69
C HIS A 46 25.60 -6.47 44.26
N GLU A 47 25.79 -6.67 42.95
CA GLU A 47 26.62 -7.74 42.38
C GLU A 47 27.82 -7.18 41.60
N ASN A 48 28.82 -8.03 41.34
CA ASN A 48 30.01 -7.66 40.58
C ASN A 48 29.65 -7.10 39.19
N VAL A 49 30.39 -6.09 38.72
CA VAL A 49 30.20 -5.45 37.38
C VAL A 49 30.09 -6.48 36.24
N TRP A 50 30.74 -7.64 36.40
CA TRP A 50 30.70 -8.74 35.44
C TRP A 50 29.33 -9.40 35.29
N SER A 51 28.55 -9.57 36.38
CA SER A 51 27.21 -10.18 36.31
C SER A 51 26.20 -9.26 35.65
N ILE A 52 26.32 -7.94 35.87
CA ILE A 52 25.50 -6.91 35.21
C ILE A 52 25.73 -6.95 33.70
N ARG A 53 27.00 -6.95 33.26
CA ARG A 53 27.35 -7.03 31.82
C ARG A 53 26.82 -8.31 31.17
N LEU A 54 26.90 -9.43 31.86
CA LEU A 54 26.37 -10.71 31.37
C LEU A 54 24.84 -10.68 31.23
N SER A 55 24.13 -10.08 32.18
CA SER A 55 22.67 -9.93 32.11
C SER A 55 22.25 -9.02 30.96
N LEU A 56 22.90 -7.88 30.77
CA LEU A 56 22.63 -6.98 29.64
C LEU A 56 22.92 -7.65 28.29
N PHE A 57 24.00 -8.44 28.22
CA PHE A 57 24.32 -9.25 27.04
C PHE A 57 23.21 -10.26 26.73
N ASN A 58 22.69 -10.97 27.75
CA ASN A 58 21.58 -11.90 27.58
C ASN A 58 20.32 -11.22 27.04
N VAL A 59 19.99 -10.01 27.53
CA VAL A 59 18.86 -9.22 27.02
C VAL A 59 19.04 -8.88 25.54
N VAL A 60 20.24 -8.44 25.13
CA VAL A 60 20.55 -8.14 23.73
C VAL A 60 20.44 -9.39 22.85
N VAL A 61 20.98 -10.53 23.31
CA VAL A 61 20.89 -11.81 22.58
C VAL A 61 19.44 -12.24 22.41
N VAL A 62 18.64 -12.19 23.48
CA VAL A 62 17.22 -12.55 23.45
C VAL A 62 16.44 -11.64 22.51
N ALA A 63 16.61 -10.31 22.62
CA ALA A 63 15.96 -9.34 21.74
C ALA A 63 16.35 -9.56 20.26
N THR A 64 17.64 -9.80 19.99
CA THR A 64 18.14 -10.08 18.64
C THR A 64 17.54 -11.36 18.08
N SER A 65 17.53 -12.44 18.86
CA SER A 65 16.96 -13.73 18.45
C SER A 65 15.47 -13.62 18.17
N SER A 66 14.75 -12.87 19.00
CA SER A 66 13.32 -12.61 18.84
C SER A 66 13.03 -11.86 17.54
N ALA A 67 13.78 -10.79 17.26
CA ALA A 67 13.64 -10.01 16.05
C ALA A 67 13.90 -10.87 14.81
N LEU A 68 14.97 -11.67 14.83
CA LEU A 68 15.31 -12.59 13.74
C LEU A 68 14.21 -13.60 13.47
N VAL A 69 13.52 -14.12 14.50
CA VAL A 69 12.40 -15.06 14.31
C VAL A 69 11.24 -14.38 13.58
N GLY A 70 10.84 -13.18 14.00
CA GLY A 70 9.78 -12.42 13.33
C GLY A 70 10.15 -12.02 11.90
N ASP A 71 11.38 -11.55 11.71
CA ASP A 71 11.88 -11.10 10.42
C ASP A 71 12.08 -12.27 9.44
N LEU A 72 12.50 -13.45 9.93
CA LEU A 72 12.61 -14.66 9.11
C LEU A 72 11.25 -15.12 8.57
N LEU A 73 10.19 -15.01 9.37
CA LEU A 73 8.82 -15.31 8.91
C LEU A 73 8.42 -14.39 7.74
N TRP A 74 8.66 -13.09 7.89
CA TRP A 74 8.40 -12.09 6.85
C TRP A 74 9.26 -12.27 5.61
N PHE A 75 10.54 -12.60 5.79
CA PHE A 75 11.46 -12.90 4.71
C PHE A 75 11.02 -14.12 3.89
N TRP A 76 10.58 -15.19 4.57
CA TRP A 76 10.10 -16.39 3.91
C TRP A 76 8.76 -16.16 3.20
N LEU A 77 7.86 -15.39 3.81
CA LEU A 77 6.63 -14.93 3.16
C LEU A 77 6.94 -14.12 1.90
N GLY A 78 7.90 -13.19 1.99
CA GLY A 78 8.38 -12.39 0.87
C GLY A 78 8.97 -13.25 -0.25
N ARG A 79 9.78 -14.25 0.10
CA ARG A 79 10.38 -15.17 -0.87
C ARG A 79 9.36 -16.08 -1.58
N ARG A 80 8.36 -16.58 -0.84
CA ARG A 80 7.37 -17.52 -1.39
C ARG A 80 6.22 -16.84 -2.14
N TYR A 81 5.79 -15.65 -1.67
CA TYR A 81 4.60 -14.98 -2.18
C TYR A 81 4.89 -13.61 -2.83
N GLY A 82 6.13 -13.13 -2.78
CA GLY A 82 6.67 -12.04 -3.61
C GLY A 82 5.72 -10.85 -3.78
N SER A 83 5.33 -10.61 -5.05
CA SER A 83 4.46 -9.52 -5.47
C SER A 83 3.07 -9.52 -4.82
N ARG A 84 2.58 -10.66 -4.28
CA ARG A 84 1.31 -10.71 -3.54
C ARG A 84 1.44 -10.17 -2.12
N VAL A 85 2.51 -10.48 -1.41
CA VAL A 85 2.77 -9.94 -0.05
C VAL A 85 3.10 -8.46 -0.14
N LEU A 86 3.95 -8.07 -1.09
CA LEU A 86 4.23 -6.66 -1.36
C LEU A 86 2.96 -5.94 -1.82
N GLY A 87 2.13 -6.57 -2.66
CA GLY A 87 0.83 -6.04 -3.07
C GLY A 87 -0.18 -5.89 -1.94
N PHE A 88 -0.14 -6.75 -0.92
CA PHE A 88 -0.98 -6.67 0.29
C PHE A 88 -0.50 -5.55 1.23
N LEU A 89 0.79 -5.54 1.57
CA LEU A 89 1.42 -4.48 2.40
C LEU A 89 1.30 -3.10 1.74
N CYS A 90 1.53 -3.02 0.42
CA CYS A 90 1.37 -1.79 -0.35
C CYS A 90 -0.10 -1.48 -0.70
N SER A 91 -1.06 -2.41 -0.60
CA SER A 91 -2.50 -2.09 -0.73
C SER A 91 -3.02 -1.26 0.45
N MET A 92 -2.32 -1.32 1.58
CA MET A 92 -2.58 -0.51 2.76
C MET A 92 -1.91 0.89 2.66
N SER A 93 -0.94 1.06 1.76
CA SER A 93 -0.20 2.31 1.52
C SER A 93 -0.74 3.05 0.28
N ILE A 94 -0.84 4.39 0.38
CA ILE A 94 -1.66 5.25 -0.49
C ILE A 94 -1.16 5.41 -1.94
N SER A 95 0.01 4.85 -2.27
CA SER A 95 0.55 4.88 -3.64
C SER A 95 1.23 3.55 -3.96
N ARG A 96 0.51 2.71 -4.71
CA ARG A 96 0.96 1.37 -5.12
C ARG A 96 2.25 1.41 -5.93
N ASP A 97 2.45 2.48 -6.71
CA ASP A 97 3.63 2.64 -7.57
C ASP A 97 4.80 3.37 -6.90
N SER A 98 4.55 4.36 -6.02
CA SER A 98 5.64 5.10 -5.35
C SER A 98 6.26 4.32 -4.18
N CYS A 99 5.46 3.50 -3.48
CA CYS A 99 5.97 2.63 -2.41
C CYS A 99 6.89 1.53 -2.96
N VAL A 100 6.51 0.90 -4.07
CA VAL A 100 7.32 -0.15 -4.71
C VAL A 100 8.55 0.45 -5.41
N SER A 101 8.42 1.59 -6.08
CA SER A 101 9.55 2.21 -6.79
C SER A 101 10.58 2.83 -5.84
N LYS A 102 10.17 3.57 -4.79
CA LYS A 102 11.12 4.17 -3.83
C LYS A 102 11.79 3.15 -2.93
N SER A 103 11.05 2.15 -2.43
CA SER A 103 11.65 1.07 -1.64
C SER A 103 12.57 0.21 -2.50
N GLY A 104 12.22 -0.03 -3.77
CA GLY A 104 13.07 -0.69 -4.76
C GLY A 104 14.33 0.11 -5.14
N GLU A 105 14.25 1.44 -5.27
CA GLU A 105 15.41 2.30 -5.55
C GLU A 105 16.40 2.37 -4.38
N LEU A 106 15.92 2.42 -3.13
CA LEU A 106 16.76 2.34 -1.93
C LEU A 106 17.45 0.99 -1.82
N PHE A 107 16.73 -0.11 -2.04
CA PHE A 107 17.31 -1.46 -2.10
C PHE A 107 18.23 -1.65 -3.30
N GLY A 108 17.95 -1.00 -4.44
CA GLY A 108 18.81 -1.04 -5.64
C GLY A 108 20.13 -0.31 -5.44
N LYS A 109 20.15 0.77 -4.64
CA LYS A 109 21.37 1.55 -4.34
C LYS A 109 22.19 0.97 -3.19
N PHE A 110 21.54 0.49 -2.11
CA PHE A 110 22.23 0.04 -0.88
C PHE A 110 22.21 -1.48 -0.68
N GLY A 111 21.38 -2.21 -1.43
CA GLY A 111 21.25 -3.66 -1.32
C GLY A 111 20.74 -4.12 0.05
N VAL A 112 21.08 -5.37 0.39
CA VAL A 112 20.77 -6.01 1.68
C VAL A 112 21.37 -5.25 2.89
N ARG A 113 22.39 -4.41 2.68
CA ARG A 113 23.05 -3.62 3.74
C ARG A 113 22.10 -2.62 4.41
N VAL A 114 21.04 -2.22 3.71
CA VAL A 114 20.03 -1.30 4.26
C VAL A 114 19.33 -1.88 5.50
N LEU A 115 19.25 -3.21 5.63
CA LEU A 115 18.62 -3.89 6.76
C LEU A 115 19.24 -3.48 8.10
N VAL A 116 20.55 -3.21 8.13
CA VAL A 116 21.28 -2.77 9.33
C VAL A 116 20.69 -1.48 9.91
N VAL A 117 20.25 -0.55 9.06
CA VAL A 117 19.77 0.77 9.48
C VAL A 117 18.24 0.81 9.59
N THR A 118 17.52 -0.02 8.85
CA THR A 118 16.05 0.01 8.80
C THR A 118 15.37 -0.21 10.15
N LYS A 119 15.99 -0.93 11.08
CA LYS A 119 15.43 -1.18 12.42
C LYS A 119 15.33 0.07 13.29
N PHE A 120 16.10 1.11 13.01
CA PHE A 120 16.00 2.40 13.72
C PHE A 120 14.81 3.25 13.27
N PHE A 121 14.19 2.91 12.13
CA PHE A 121 13.10 3.66 11.53
C PHE A 121 11.83 2.80 11.50
N PRO A 122 10.88 3.01 12.42
CA PRO A 122 9.64 2.25 12.48
C PRO A 122 8.93 2.19 11.13
N GLY A 123 8.53 0.99 10.71
CA GLY A 123 7.84 0.76 9.43
C GLY A 123 8.75 0.59 8.21
N LEU A 124 10.04 0.94 8.26
CA LEU A 124 10.97 0.62 7.17
C LEU A 124 11.42 -0.85 7.22
N SER A 125 11.70 -1.39 8.41
CA SER A 125 12.09 -2.79 8.61
C SER A 125 11.01 -3.77 8.14
N THR A 126 9.74 -3.50 8.45
CA THR A 126 8.58 -4.34 8.08
C THR A 126 8.37 -4.45 6.57
N LEU A 127 8.84 -3.47 5.79
CA LEU A 127 8.81 -3.50 4.32
C LEU A 127 10.11 -4.05 3.73
N ALA A 128 11.25 -3.72 4.32
CA ALA A 128 12.58 -4.10 3.85
C ALA A 128 12.81 -5.62 3.91
N VAL A 129 12.32 -6.28 4.97
CA VAL A 129 12.52 -7.71 5.21
C VAL A 129 11.77 -8.60 4.18
N PRO A 130 10.45 -8.44 3.95
CA PRO A 130 9.76 -9.15 2.86
C PRO A 130 10.34 -8.83 1.48
N LEU A 131 10.76 -7.58 1.25
CA LEU A 131 11.34 -7.15 -0.02
C LEU A 131 12.67 -7.87 -0.29
N ALA A 132 13.54 -8.01 0.71
CA ALA A 132 14.77 -8.80 0.62
C ALA A 132 14.48 -10.26 0.22
N GLY A 133 13.43 -10.85 0.80
CA GLY A 133 12.96 -12.19 0.45
C GLY A 133 12.48 -12.28 -1.01
N ALA A 134 11.67 -11.31 -1.44
CA ALA A 134 11.12 -11.25 -2.80
C ALA A 134 12.20 -11.01 -3.87
N MET A 135 13.27 -10.29 -3.53
CA MET A 135 14.42 -10.05 -4.41
C MET A 135 15.41 -11.24 -4.49
N GLY A 136 15.15 -12.33 -3.77
CA GLY A 136 15.99 -13.54 -3.83
C GLY A 136 17.34 -13.41 -3.13
N VAL A 137 17.48 -12.49 -2.16
CA VAL A 137 18.68 -12.38 -1.31
C VAL A 137 18.95 -13.73 -0.65
N SER A 138 20.21 -14.15 -0.52
CA SER A 138 20.54 -15.42 0.14
C SER A 138 20.11 -15.40 1.61
N LEU A 139 19.72 -16.56 2.17
CA LEU A 139 19.31 -16.63 3.58
C LEU A 139 20.45 -16.21 4.53
N ILE A 140 21.69 -16.53 4.17
CA ILE A 140 22.88 -16.23 4.97
C ILE A 140 23.13 -14.73 5.01
N ASP A 141 23.10 -14.06 3.85
CA ASP A 141 23.31 -12.60 3.77
C ASP A 141 22.20 -11.86 4.52
N PHE A 142 20.94 -12.28 4.33
CA PHE A 142 19.80 -11.73 5.05
C PHE A 142 20.01 -11.84 6.57
N LEU A 143 20.26 -13.05 7.08
CA LEU A 143 20.43 -13.28 8.52
C LEU A 143 21.61 -12.49 9.08
N PHE A 144 22.72 -12.38 8.35
CA PHE A 144 23.89 -11.63 8.79
C PHE A 144 23.57 -10.14 8.95
N TYR A 145 23.05 -9.48 7.91
CA TYR A 145 22.78 -8.05 7.96
C TYR A 145 21.62 -7.72 8.90
N ASP A 146 20.60 -8.58 8.97
CA ASP A 146 19.46 -8.39 9.86
C ASP A 146 19.82 -8.62 11.33
N ALA A 147 20.70 -9.60 11.63
CA ALA A 147 21.24 -9.83 12.97
C ALA A 147 22.12 -8.68 13.43
N VAL A 148 22.98 -8.15 12.55
CA VAL A 148 23.81 -6.97 12.87
C VAL A 148 22.92 -5.76 13.18
N GLY A 149 21.90 -5.50 12.36
CA GLY A 149 20.92 -4.44 12.63
C GLY A 149 20.18 -4.62 13.94
N ALA A 150 19.69 -5.83 14.20
CA ALA A 150 18.95 -6.16 15.42
C ALA A 150 19.81 -6.04 16.68
N ALA A 151 21.05 -6.54 16.63
CA ALA A 151 21.99 -6.44 17.73
C ALA A 151 22.38 -4.99 18.02
N LEU A 152 22.66 -4.18 16.99
CA LEU A 152 22.98 -2.76 17.17
C LEU A 152 21.80 -2.00 17.79
N TRP A 153 20.59 -2.20 17.25
CA TRP A 153 19.38 -1.58 17.76
C TRP A 153 19.09 -1.98 19.22
N ALA A 154 19.17 -3.27 19.55
CA ALA A 154 18.96 -3.77 20.91
C ALA A 154 20.03 -3.26 21.88
N THR A 155 21.29 -3.23 21.44
CA THR A 155 22.40 -2.69 22.23
C THR A 155 22.20 -1.22 22.54
N VAL A 156 21.78 -0.41 21.56
CA VAL A 156 21.49 1.03 21.78
C VAL A 156 20.37 1.21 22.81
N GLY A 157 19.26 0.48 22.68
CA GLY A 157 18.15 0.56 23.63
C GLY A 157 18.55 0.19 25.06
N VAL A 158 19.25 -0.94 25.23
CA VAL A 158 19.70 -1.43 26.54
C VAL A 158 20.79 -0.54 27.14
N ALA A 159 21.77 -0.11 26.33
CA ALA A 159 22.86 0.74 26.79
C ALA A 159 22.36 2.11 27.26
N LEU A 160 21.48 2.76 26.49
CA LEU A 160 20.83 3.99 26.90
C LEU A 160 20.10 3.79 28.24
N GLY A 161 19.34 2.70 28.39
CA GLY A 161 18.66 2.40 29.65
C GLY A 161 19.62 2.24 30.82
N SER A 162 20.76 1.56 30.61
CA SER A 162 21.76 1.35 31.66
C SER A 162 22.50 2.63 32.08
N VAL A 163 22.77 3.55 31.15
CA VAL A 163 23.50 4.81 31.40
C VAL A 163 22.61 5.85 32.08
N PHE A 164 21.31 5.89 31.75
CA PHE A 164 20.35 6.81 32.35
C PHE A 164 19.67 6.25 33.61
N ALA A 165 20.15 5.11 34.14
CA ALA A 165 19.58 4.44 35.30
C ALA A 165 19.65 5.28 36.60
N ASP A 166 20.65 6.14 36.75
CA ASP A 166 20.86 6.96 37.95
C ASP A 166 19.98 8.23 37.99
N THR A 167 19.25 8.54 36.92
CA THR A 167 18.45 9.78 36.77
C THR A 167 16.93 9.52 36.78
N VAL A 168 16.47 8.40 37.37
CA VAL A 168 15.17 7.78 37.06
C VAL A 168 13.95 8.29 37.86
N GLU A 169 14.12 9.01 38.98
CA GLU A 169 12.96 9.53 39.74
C GLU A 169 12.08 10.51 38.93
N PRO A 170 12.60 11.38 38.04
CA PRO A 170 11.79 12.15 37.09
C PRO A 170 11.29 11.35 35.87
N ILE A 171 11.95 10.25 35.50
CA ILE A 171 11.71 9.55 34.21
C ILE A 171 10.45 8.68 34.27
N LEU A 172 10.08 8.14 35.45
CA LEU A 172 8.85 7.35 35.60
C LEU A 172 7.58 8.20 35.39
N ASN A 173 7.58 9.47 35.82
CA ASN A 173 6.48 10.41 35.53
C ASN A 173 6.45 10.85 34.07
N VAL A 174 7.62 10.93 33.42
CA VAL A 174 7.73 11.17 31.97
C VAL A 174 7.25 9.94 31.18
N LEU A 175 7.37 8.71 31.71
CA LEU A 175 6.91 7.49 31.05
C LEU A 175 5.38 7.35 31.04
N ASP A 176 4.70 7.76 32.11
CA ASP A 176 3.23 7.85 32.13
C ASP A 176 2.71 8.96 31.19
N TRP A 177 3.42 10.09 31.12
CA TRP A 177 3.08 11.20 30.23
C TRP A 177 3.41 10.92 28.76
N LEU A 178 4.53 10.25 28.47
CA LEU A 178 4.91 9.81 27.14
C LEU A 178 4.06 8.63 26.67
N GLY A 179 3.71 7.70 27.55
CA GLY A 179 2.85 6.56 27.23
C GLY A 179 1.43 7.00 26.86
N PHE A 180 0.83 7.87 27.68
CA PHE A 180 -0.49 8.42 27.40
C PHE A 180 -0.47 9.41 26.23
N GLY A 181 0.58 10.25 26.14
CA GLY A 181 0.77 11.21 25.05
C GLY A 181 0.97 10.54 23.70
N THR A 182 1.79 9.49 23.63
CA THR A 182 1.99 8.71 22.40
C THR A 182 0.76 7.89 22.04
N ALA A 183 0.04 7.31 23.01
CA ALA A 183 -1.23 6.63 22.75
C ALA A 183 -2.30 7.60 22.23
N ILE A 184 -2.38 8.81 22.79
CA ILE A 184 -3.26 9.86 22.31
C ILE A 184 -2.84 10.33 20.91
N ILE A 185 -1.55 10.58 20.66
CA ILE A 185 -1.07 11.00 19.35
C ILE A 185 -1.31 9.89 18.33
N ALA A 186 -1.11 8.63 18.67
CA ALA A 186 -1.42 7.49 17.81
C ALA A 186 -2.92 7.35 17.57
N ALA A 187 -3.75 7.53 18.60
CA ALA A 187 -5.21 7.50 18.47
C ALA A 187 -5.73 8.68 17.65
N ILE A 188 -5.22 9.90 17.87
CA ILE A 188 -5.53 11.09 17.08
C ILE A 188 -5.04 10.91 15.65
N SER A 189 -3.82 10.40 15.43
CA SER A 189 -3.30 10.12 14.10
C SER A 189 -4.12 9.06 13.39
N LEU A 190 -4.59 8.03 14.10
CA LEU A 190 -5.49 6.99 13.58
C LEU A 190 -6.87 7.58 13.24
N VAL A 191 -7.44 8.41 14.11
CA VAL A 191 -8.74 9.07 13.91
C VAL A 191 -8.66 10.08 12.75
N ILE A 192 -7.59 10.87 12.67
CA ILE A 192 -7.33 11.78 11.56
C ILE A 192 -7.13 10.98 10.28
N TYR A 193 -6.33 9.91 10.30
CA TYR A 193 -6.10 9.04 9.15
C TYR A 193 -7.43 8.41 8.66
N VAL A 194 -8.21 7.80 9.56
CA VAL A 194 -9.51 7.21 9.24
C VAL A 194 -10.50 8.28 8.79
N GLY A 195 -10.52 9.45 9.43
CA GLY A 195 -11.40 10.57 9.10
C GLY A 195 -11.09 11.17 7.73
N ILE A 196 -9.81 11.38 7.42
CA ILE A 196 -9.33 11.80 6.10
C ILE A 196 -9.69 10.73 5.07
N ARG A 197 -9.43 9.45 5.36
CA ARG A 197 -9.76 8.35 4.44
C ARG A 197 -11.26 8.24 4.19
N TRP A 198 -12.07 8.40 5.22
CA TRP A 198 -13.53 8.34 5.13
C TRP A 198 -14.07 9.56 4.39
N ARG A 199 -13.50 10.76 4.60
CA ARG A 199 -13.80 11.95 3.81
C ARG A 199 -13.42 11.79 2.35
N HIS A 200 -12.23 11.28 2.01
CA HIS A 200 -11.86 11.04 0.61
C HIS A 200 -12.78 10.00 -0.04
N ARG A 201 -13.08 8.89 0.65
CA ARG A 201 -14.01 7.87 0.14
C ARG A 201 -15.42 8.41 0.00
N ALA A 202 -15.91 9.18 0.98
CA ALA A 202 -17.24 9.78 0.94
C ALA A 202 -17.33 10.86 -0.14
N THR A 203 -16.31 11.68 -0.34
CA THR A 203 -16.25 12.68 -1.40
C THR A 203 -16.23 12.01 -2.77
N LEU A 204 -15.43 10.95 -2.97
CA LEU A 204 -15.45 10.16 -4.20
C LEU A 204 -16.85 9.57 -4.44
N LEU A 205 -17.43 8.88 -3.45
CA LEU A 205 -18.76 8.30 -3.57
C LEU A 205 -19.87 9.35 -3.79
N ARG A 206 -19.74 10.55 -3.22
CA ARG A 206 -20.65 11.68 -3.46
C ARG A 206 -20.49 12.23 -4.88
N ARG A 207 -19.28 12.31 -5.41
CA ARG A 207 -19.03 12.68 -6.83
C ARG A 207 -19.58 11.62 -7.79
N LEU A 208 -19.50 10.35 -7.41
CA LEU A 208 -20.09 9.22 -8.13
C LEU A 208 -21.64 9.15 -8.02
N ARG A 209 -22.31 9.97 -7.19
CA ARG A 209 -23.79 10.07 -7.11
C ARG A 209 -24.42 10.87 -8.24
N MET A 210 -23.72 11.05 -9.35
CA MET A 210 -24.33 11.65 -10.53
C MET A 210 -25.44 10.76 -11.08
N PRO A 211 -26.51 11.36 -11.64
CA PRO A 211 -27.58 10.61 -12.30
C PRO A 211 -26.99 9.72 -13.39
N ARG A 212 -27.46 8.48 -13.44
CA ARG A 212 -27.06 7.50 -14.46
C ARG A 212 -28.22 7.29 -15.42
N VAL A 213 -27.87 7.03 -16.66
CA VAL A 213 -28.80 6.57 -17.69
C VAL A 213 -28.68 5.06 -17.74
N ASP A 214 -29.79 4.34 -17.68
CA ASP A 214 -29.77 2.88 -17.86
C ASP A 214 -29.67 2.52 -19.35
N ALA A 215 -29.38 1.24 -19.65
CA ALA A 215 -29.21 0.80 -21.04
C ALA A 215 -30.47 1.00 -21.89
N VAL A 216 -31.67 0.81 -21.32
CA VAL A 216 -32.94 0.93 -22.04
C VAL A 216 -33.25 2.41 -22.33
N GLN A 217 -32.96 3.29 -21.39
CA GLN A 217 -33.06 4.73 -21.55
C GLN A 217 -32.07 5.24 -22.59
N LEU A 218 -30.84 4.73 -22.60
CA LEU A 218 -29.86 5.10 -23.62
C LEU A 218 -30.36 4.70 -25.01
N ASP A 219 -30.89 3.50 -25.17
CA ASP A 219 -31.46 3.04 -26.45
C ASP A 219 -32.61 3.95 -26.92
N ALA A 220 -33.54 4.29 -26.01
CA ALA A 220 -34.61 5.25 -26.32
C ALA A 220 -34.06 6.65 -26.68
N LEU A 221 -32.98 7.10 -26.04
CA LEU A 221 -32.34 8.38 -26.35
C LEU A 221 -31.68 8.36 -27.74
N LEU A 222 -31.16 7.22 -28.21
CA LEU A 222 -30.55 7.11 -29.54
C LEU A 222 -31.55 7.34 -30.68
N THR A 223 -32.85 7.18 -30.43
CA THR A 223 -33.91 7.50 -31.40
C THR A 223 -34.33 8.97 -31.42
N GLN A 224 -33.83 9.81 -30.50
CA GLN A 224 -34.16 11.25 -30.46
C GLN A 224 -33.27 12.05 -31.41
N GLU A 225 -33.77 13.18 -31.91
CA GLU A 225 -32.98 14.14 -32.69
C GLU A 225 -32.70 15.43 -31.88
N PRO A 226 -31.42 15.81 -31.68
CA PRO A 226 -30.21 15.08 -32.04
C PRO A 226 -29.93 13.91 -31.07
N PRO A 227 -29.33 12.79 -31.54
CA PRO A 227 -29.01 11.66 -30.68
C PRO A 227 -27.92 12.03 -29.66
N PRO A 228 -27.86 11.36 -28.50
CA PRO A 228 -26.79 11.56 -27.54
C PRO A 228 -25.43 11.16 -28.14
N CYS A 229 -24.37 11.84 -27.73
CA CYS A 229 -23.01 11.45 -28.04
C CYS A 229 -22.55 10.39 -27.03
N ILE A 230 -22.13 9.23 -27.51
CA ILE A 230 -21.67 8.14 -26.64
C ILE A 230 -20.15 8.16 -26.56
N ILE A 231 -19.61 7.99 -25.35
CA ILE A 231 -18.18 8.03 -25.07
C ILE A 231 -17.74 6.72 -24.41
N ASP A 232 -16.76 6.05 -25.01
CA ASP A 232 -16.07 4.89 -24.46
C ASP A 232 -14.86 5.33 -23.63
N ALA A 233 -14.96 5.22 -22.30
CA ALA A 233 -13.90 5.56 -21.35
C ALA A 233 -13.08 4.33 -20.89
N ARG A 234 -13.21 3.17 -21.55
CA ARG A 234 -12.44 1.97 -21.23
C ARG A 234 -10.96 2.15 -21.52
N ARG A 235 -10.11 1.49 -20.73
CA ARG A 235 -8.65 1.44 -20.95
C ARG A 235 -8.32 0.76 -22.27
N GLY A 236 -7.27 1.22 -22.95
CA GLY A 236 -6.81 0.62 -24.22
C GLY A 236 -6.59 -0.89 -24.14
N LEU A 237 -5.99 -1.40 -23.05
CA LEU A 237 -5.83 -2.84 -22.85
C LEU A 237 -7.17 -3.61 -22.78
N ARG A 238 -8.19 -3.03 -22.13
CA ARG A 238 -9.53 -3.66 -22.03
C ARG A 238 -10.23 -3.68 -23.39
N ARG A 239 -10.08 -2.61 -24.18
CA ARG A 239 -10.56 -2.54 -25.57
C ARG A 239 -9.92 -3.61 -26.47
N GLN A 240 -8.65 -3.95 -26.26
CA GLN A 240 -7.99 -5.03 -27.01
C GLN A 240 -8.52 -6.42 -26.63
N SER A 241 -8.81 -6.66 -25.34
CA SER A 241 -9.36 -7.95 -24.89
C SER A 241 -10.84 -8.16 -25.22
N ASP A 242 -11.60 -7.07 -25.33
CA ASP A 242 -13.04 -7.06 -25.64
C ASP A 242 -13.33 -6.00 -26.73
N PRO A 243 -12.98 -6.30 -28.00
CA PRO A 243 -12.95 -5.35 -29.11
C PRO A 243 -14.35 -5.12 -29.69
N VAL A 244 -15.29 -4.75 -28.83
CA VAL A 244 -16.64 -4.33 -29.19
C VAL A 244 -16.95 -3.02 -28.50
N ARG A 245 -17.76 -2.16 -29.12
CA ARG A 245 -18.23 -0.89 -28.57
C ARG A 245 -19.73 -0.72 -28.76
N ILE A 246 -20.32 0.21 -28.01
CA ILE A 246 -21.67 0.71 -28.33
C ILE A 246 -21.61 1.43 -29.68
N PRO A 247 -22.56 1.21 -30.60
CA PRO A 247 -22.56 1.81 -31.93
C PRO A 247 -22.39 3.34 -31.89
N GLY A 248 -21.46 3.86 -32.70
CA GLY A 248 -21.21 5.30 -32.78
C GLY A 248 -20.46 5.91 -31.58
N ALA A 249 -19.96 5.09 -30.66
CA ALA A 249 -19.19 5.58 -29.52
C ALA A 249 -17.82 6.16 -29.92
N ILE A 250 -17.53 7.36 -29.43
CA ILE A 250 -16.22 8.02 -29.52
C ILE A 250 -15.32 7.44 -28.44
N VAL A 251 -14.12 7.02 -28.84
CA VAL A 251 -13.16 6.40 -27.93
C VAL A 251 -12.27 7.47 -27.32
N LEU A 252 -12.29 7.59 -25.99
CA LEU A 252 -11.34 8.44 -25.24
C LEU A 252 -10.22 7.58 -24.68
N ASP A 253 -8.99 7.91 -25.03
CA ASP A 253 -7.84 7.26 -24.40
C ASP A 253 -7.52 7.94 -23.07
N GLN A 254 -7.16 7.18 -22.03
CA GLN A 254 -6.97 7.75 -20.68
C GLN A 254 -5.78 8.72 -20.57
N CYS A 255 -4.95 8.82 -21.62
CA CYS A 255 -3.89 9.83 -21.77
C CYS A 255 -4.31 11.03 -22.64
N ALA A 256 -5.46 10.97 -23.30
CA ALA A 256 -6.01 12.07 -24.05
C ALA A 256 -6.96 12.88 -23.15
N SER A 257 -6.68 14.17 -23.03
CA SER A 257 -7.56 15.11 -22.34
C SER A 257 -8.92 15.20 -23.06
N VAL A 258 -9.93 15.69 -22.34
CA VAL A 258 -11.24 16.06 -22.88
C VAL A 258 -11.14 17.03 -24.09
N ALA A 259 -9.94 17.57 -24.38
CA ALA A 259 -9.60 18.25 -25.62
C ALA A 259 -9.95 17.46 -26.91
N GLN A 260 -9.99 16.12 -26.90
CA GLN A 260 -10.49 15.35 -28.05
C GLN A 260 -11.97 15.62 -28.38
N LEU A 261 -12.72 16.17 -27.42
CA LEU A 261 -14.12 16.55 -27.58
C LEU A 261 -14.28 18.04 -27.96
N ASP A 262 -13.19 18.80 -28.07
CA ASP A 262 -13.25 20.19 -28.48
C ASP A 262 -13.84 20.33 -29.89
N GLY A 263 -14.85 21.20 -30.01
CA GLY A 263 -15.64 21.38 -31.23
C GLY A 263 -17.00 20.67 -31.22
N LEU A 264 -17.25 19.78 -30.25
CA LEU A 264 -18.60 19.26 -30.03
C LEU A 264 -19.48 20.30 -29.32
N ASP A 265 -20.75 20.36 -29.71
CA ASP A 265 -21.74 21.21 -29.05
C ASP A 265 -21.90 20.76 -27.58
N ARG A 266 -21.46 21.62 -26.66
CA ARG A 266 -21.43 21.38 -25.21
C ARG A 266 -22.82 21.30 -24.58
N SER A 267 -23.87 21.69 -25.31
CA SER A 267 -25.27 21.58 -24.89
C SER A 267 -25.89 20.21 -25.16
N ARG A 268 -25.25 19.36 -25.98
CA ARG A 268 -25.74 18.01 -26.29
C ARG A 268 -25.70 17.09 -25.06
N LYS A 269 -26.54 16.04 -25.11
CA LYS A 269 -26.46 14.94 -24.15
C LYS A 269 -25.26 14.06 -24.47
N PHE A 270 -24.46 13.77 -23.45
CA PHE A 270 -23.32 12.88 -23.50
C PHE A 270 -23.55 11.71 -22.54
N VAL A 271 -23.30 10.49 -23.03
CA VAL A 271 -23.36 9.27 -22.22
C VAL A 271 -22.01 8.59 -22.23
N VAL A 272 -21.41 8.46 -21.05
CA VAL A 272 -20.07 7.89 -20.87
C VAL A 272 -20.21 6.49 -20.30
N TYR A 273 -19.52 5.50 -20.87
CA TYR A 273 -19.50 4.15 -20.31
C TYR A 273 -18.08 3.63 -20.10
N CYS A 274 -17.96 2.68 -19.18
CA CYS A 274 -16.73 1.93 -18.96
C CYS A 274 -17.08 0.48 -18.60
N ASP A 275 -16.07 -0.28 -18.18
CA ASP A 275 -16.16 -1.69 -17.76
C ASP A 275 -15.65 -1.90 -16.32
N CYS A 276 -15.58 -0.81 -15.53
CA CYS A 276 -15.11 -0.84 -14.15
C CYS A 276 -16.26 -1.08 -13.17
N PRO A 277 -16.02 -1.74 -12.02
CA PRO A 277 -17.01 -1.86 -10.95
C PRO A 277 -17.52 -0.47 -10.51
N ASN A 278 -18.84 -0.32 -10.35
CA ASN A 278 -19.52 0.94 -9.99
C ASN A 278 -19.26 2.12 -10.97
N GLU A 279 -18.87 1.82 -12.21
CA GLU A 279 -18.64 2.77 -13.30
C GLU A 279 -17.70 3.94 -12.96
N VAL A 280 -16.71 3.71 -12.08
CA VAL A 280 -15.84 4.77 -11.53
C VAL A 280 -15.17 5.59 -12.64
N SER A 281 -14.61 4.92 -13.67
CA SER A 281 -13.96 5.62 -14.78
C SER A 281 -14.92 6.49 -15.60
N ALA A 282 -16.13 6.00 -15.87
CA ALA A 282 -17.13 6.77 -16.61
C ALA A 282 -17.58 8.01 -15.83
N ALA A 283 -17.76 7.87 -14.52
CA ALA A 283 -18.15 8.98 -13.66
C ALA A 283 -17.05 10.03 -13.49
N LEU A 284 -15.77 9.63 -13.42
CA LEU A 284 -14.64 10.57 -13.39
C LEU A 284 -14.53 11.37 -14.69
N VAL A 285 -14.66 10.71 -15.85
CA VAL A 285 -14.69 11.39 -17.15
C VAL A 285 -15.88 12.34 -17.25
N ALA A 286 -17.06 11.90 -16.81
CA ALA A 286 -18.25 12.74 -16.82
C ALA A 286 -18.14 13.98 -15.89
N GLU A 287 -17.49 13.85 -14.73
CA GLU A 287 -17.19 14.99 -13.84
C GLU A 287 -16.20 15.97 -14.48
N GLN A 288 -15.16 15.46 -15.15
CA GLN A 288 -14.21 16.28 -15.86
C GLN A 288 -14.89 17.06 -17.00
N MET A 289 -15.72 16.40 -17.81
CA MET A 289 -16.51 17.08 -18.85
C MET A 289 -17.42 18.17 -18.27
N LYS A 290 -18.10 17.91 -17.14
CA LYS A 290 -18.92 18.96 -16.49
C LYS A 290 -18.09 20.16 -16.05
N THR A 291 -16.87 19.92 -15.56
CA THR A 291 -15.94 20.98 -15.15
C THR A 291 -15.48 21.81 -16.34
N GLU A 292 -15.37 21.20 -17.53
CA GLU A 292 -15.03 21.88 -18.79
C GLU A 292 -16.24 22.49 -19.52
N GLY A 293 -17.42 22.48 -18.90
CA GLY A 293 -18.61 23.20 -19.39
C GLY A 293 -19.61 22.38 -20.21
N TYR A 294 -19.47 21.05 -20.25
CA TYR A 294 -20.49 20.17 -20.84
C TYR A 294 -21.65 19.99 -19.84
N SER A 295 -22.85 20.45 -20.20
CA SER A 295 -23.96 20.59 -19.25
C SER A 295 -24.72 19.27 -18.99
N GLN A 296 -24.83 18.40 -20.00
CA GLN A 296 -25.65 17.18 -19.95
C GLN A 296 -24.82 15.90 -20.09
N VAL A 297 -24.03 15.56 -19.08
CA VAL A 297 -23.17 14.36 -19.09
C VAL A 297 -23.62 13.33 -18.03
N PHE A 298 -23.82 12.08 -18.46
CA PHE A 298 -24.32 11.00 -17.63
C PHE A 298 -23.51 9.71 -17.81
N PRO A 299 -23.14 9.00 -16.74
CA PRO A 299 -22.60 7.64 -16.86
C PRO A 299 -23.70 6.64 -17.22
N LEU A 300 -23.35 5.64 -18.04
CA LEU A 300 -24.19 4.49 -18.32
C LEU A 300 -24.18 3.53 -17.13
N ALA A 301 -25.35 3.28 -16.52
CA ALA A 301 -25.48 2.33 -15.42
C ALA A 301 -25.11 0.90 -15.88
N GLY A 302 -24.23 0.24 -15.13
CA GLY A 302 -23.69 -1.08 -15.43
C GLY A 302 -22.75 -1.14 -16.64
N GLY A 303 -22.45 0.00 -17.28
CA GLY A 303 -21.46 0.11 -18.35
C GLY A 303 -21.76 -0.76 -19.58
N LEU A 304 -20.70 -1.22 -20.25
CA LEU A 304 -20.82 -2.03 -21.47
C LEU A 304 -21.49 -3.39 -21.22
N GLU A 305 -21.29 -3.98 -20.05
CA GLU A 305 -21.89 -5.28 -19.70
C GLU A 305 -23.41 -5.18 -19.59
N ALA A 306 -23.94 -4.11 -18.99
CA ALA A 306 -25.39 -3.90 -18.92
C ALA A 306 -26.00 -3.65 -20.31
N TRP A 307 -25.32 -2.89 -21.17
CA TRP A 307 -25.75 -2.71 -22.56
C TRP A 307 -25.85 -4.05 -23.30
N ARG A 308 -24.81 -4.88 -23.17
CA ARG A 308 -24.74 -6.22 -23.75
C ARG A 308 -25.80 -7.16 -23.18
N ALA A 309 -26.02 -7.13 -21.86
CA ALA A 309 -27.00 -7.97 -21.18
C ALA A 309 -28.45 -7.66 -21.60
N SER A 310 -28.73 -6.42 -21.97
CA SER A 310 -30.02 -6.00 -22.54
C SER A 310 -30.24 -6.47 -23.98
N GLY A 311 -29.24 -7.10 -24.62
CA GLY A 311 -29.34 -7.61 -25.99
C GLY A 311 -29.24 -6.56 -27.08
N PHE A 312 -28.79 -5.34 -26.75
CA PHE A 312 -28.63 -4.27 -27.73
C PHE A 312 -27.42 -4.50 -28.64
N ALA A 313 -27.48 -3.90 -29.84
CA ALA A 313 -26.45 -4.05 -30.85
C ALA A 313 -25.08 -3.55 -30.35
N LEU A 314 -24.03 -4.26 -30.76
CA LEU A 314 -22.63 -3.92 -30.51
C LEU A 314 -21.90 -3.81 -31.85
N GLU A 315 -21.02 -2.83 -31.96
CA GLU A 315 -20.18 -2.62 -33.13
C GLU A 315 -18.77 -3.17 -32.83
N PRO A 316 -18.18 -4.00 -33.71
CA PRO A 316 -16.80 -4.42 -33.55
C PRO A 316 -15.88 -3.20 -33.61
N LEU A 317 -14.99 -3.07 -32.63
CA LEU A 317 -13.92 -2.10 -32.67
C LEU A 317 -12.92 -2.63 -33.71
N LEU A 318 -13.00 -2.11 -34.94
CA LEU A 318 -11.98 -2.39 -35.94
C LEU A 318 -10.64 -1.97 -35.34
N LEU A 319 -9.80 -2.96 -34.98
CA LEU A 319 -8.41 -2.73 -34.62
C LEU A 319 -7.80 -1.96 -35.80
N ASP A 320 -7.39 -0.74 -35.50
CA ASP A 320 -6.97 0.30 -36.43
C ASP A 320 -6.00 -0.22 -37.52
N GLU A 321 -5.94 0.51 -38.64
CA GLU A 321 -5.37 0.19 -39.96
C GLU A 321 -4.06 -0.64 -40.00
N ALA A 322 -3.26 -0.62 -38.92
CA ALA A 322 -2.10 -1.49 -38.71
C ALA A 322 -2.40 -3.00 -38.81
N THR A 323 -3.59 -3.46 -38.39
CA THR A 323 -3.95 -4.89 -38.51
C THR A 323 -4.35 -5.23 -39.95
N ARG A 324 -4.98 -4.30 -40.68
CA ARG A 324 -5.26 -4.43 -42.12
C ARG A 324 -3.98 -4.52 -42.93
N GLU A 325 -2.98 -3.66 -42.66
CA GLU A 325 -1.66 -3.73 -43.30
C GLU A 325 -0.92 -5.05 -42.98
N ALA A 326 -1.04 -5.56 -41.75
CA ALA A 326 -0.43 -6.82 -41.36
C ALA A 326 -1.08 -8.04 -42.06
N VAL A 327 -2.40 -8.01 -42.22
CA VAL A 327 -3.17 -9.06 -42.92
C VAL A 327 -2.90 -9.04 -44.44
N ASP A 328 -2.82 -7.86 -45.05
CA ASP A 328 -2.44 -7.72 -46.47
C ASP A 328 -1.00 -8.21 -46.74
N LYS A 329 -0.05 -7.93 -45.83
CA LYS A 329 1.34 -8.44 -45.94
C LYS A 329 1.43 -9.96 -45.82
N ILE A 330 0.50 -10.60 -45.11
CA ILE A 330 0.45 -12.07 -44.98
C ILE A 330 -0.15 -12.71 -46.25
N HIS A 331 -1.18 -12.11 -46.86
CA HIS A 331 -1.77 -12.63 -48.09
C HIS A 331 -0.82 -12.52 -49.31
N VAL A 332 -0.05 -11.44 -49.43
CA VAL A 332 0.90 -11.24 -50.55
C VAL A 332 2.08 -12.24 -50.51
N ARG A 333 2.51 -12.70 -49.33
CA ARG A 333 3.59 -13.69 -49.20
C ARG A 333 3.17 -15.14 -49.47
N SER A 334 1.88 -15.42 -49.56
CA SER A 334 1.35 -16.77 -49.88
C SER A 334 1.13 -17.01 -51.38
N ALA A 335 1.29 -15.96 -52.20
CA ALA A 335 1.08 -15.99 -53.65
C ALA A 335 2.37 -15.78 -54.47
N SER A 336 3.54 -15.77 -53.83
CA SER A 336 4.86 -15.63 -54.46
C SER A 336 5.70 -16.89 -54.36
#